data_AF-A0A4Y9M512-F1
#
_entry.id   AF-A0A4Y9M512-F1
#
_cell.length_a   1.000
_cell.length_b   1.000
_cell.length_c   1.000
_cell.angle_alpha   90.00
_cell.angle_beta   90.00
_cell.angle_gamma   90.00
#
_symmetry.space_group_name_H-M   'P 1'
#
loop_
_entity.id
_entity.type
_entity.pdbx_description
1 polymer ?
#
loop_
_entity_poly.entity_id
_entity_poly.type
_entity_poly.pdbx_seq_one_letter_code
_entity_poly.pdbx_strand_id
1 'polypeptide(L)'
;MSGPLPPRVRFAHDHGGGVPVWTDMGTLGADELAGVGVPVALIERLVEWNDRVWPVWNARVPRPVEPGWDREERRLVAELQNQLPDVDVVMAESDEERPAVEADRPAALTVMAAPSVDVPLWSFPFGRSLAVDPAPLFVSEELVEQLRRWNRRAPRPSVLDPRWCADGLVLARALQDELWDVEVFYYEDDDRNPVRGRRR
;
A
#
# COMPACT_ATOMS: atom_id res chain seq x y z
N MET A 1 18.92 -23.44 15.81
CA MET A 1 19.47 -22.16 16.28
C MET A 1 19.52 -21.25 15.08
N SER A 2 18.54 -20.36 14.94
CA SER A 2 18.55 -19.39 13.85
C SER A 2 19.54 -18.28 14.22
N GLY A 3 20.54 -18.04 13.36
CA GLY A 3 21.45 -16.92 13.48
C GLY A 3 20.76 -15.60 13.13
N PRO A 4 21.41 -14.44 13.34
CA PRO A 4 20.89 -13.17 12.86
C PRO A 4 20.73 -13.20 11.34
N LEU A 5 19.67 -12.56 10.82
CA LEU A 5 19.49 -12.39 9.38
C LEU A 5 20.65 -11.58 8.77
N PRO A 6 20.97 -11.79 7.48
CA PRO A 6 21.87 -10.90 6.77
C PRO A 6 21.30 -9.47 6.72
N PRO A 7 22.14 -8.45 6.50
CA PRO A 7 21.71 -7.05 6.47
C PRO A 7 20.79 -6.72 5.30
N ARG A 8 20.61 -7.63 4.35
CA ARG A 8 19.74 -7.46 3.18
C ARG A 8 19.05 -8.76 2.84
N VAL A 9 17.77 -8.68 2.48
CA VAL A 9 16.98 -9.79 1.93
C VAL A 9 16.23 -9.33 0.68
N ARG A 10 16.01 -10.25 -0.26
CA ARG A 10 15.26 -9.99 -1.49
C ARG A 10 13.88 -10.61 -1.39
N PHE A 11 12.84 -9.85 -1.69
CA PHE A 11 11.51 -10.36 -1.90
C PHE A 11 11.35 -10.75 -3.38
N ALA A 12 11.12 -12.03 -3.63
CA ALA A 12 10.91 -12.58 -4.97
C ALA A 12 10.10 -13.87 -4.90
N HIS A 13 9.22 -14.05 -5.88
CA HIS A 13 8.45 -15.27 -6.06
C HIS A 13 9.35 -16.51 -6.08
N ASP A 14 8.94 -17.58 -5.37
CA ASP A 14 9.70 -18.81 -5.20
C ASP A 14 8.94 -20.04 -5.71
N HIS A 15 9.71 -20.94 -6.31
CA HIS A 15 9.26 -22.19 -6.93
C HIS A 15 8.65 -23.20 -5.95
N GLY A 16 8.95 -23.06 -4.65
CA GLY A 16 8.67 -24.09 -3.64
C GLY A 16 7.34 -24.00 -2.90
N GLY A 17 6.50 -22.98 -3.16
CA GLY A 17 5.33 -22.69 -2.31
C GLY A 17 5.72 -22.28 -0.89
N GLY A 18 6.94 -21.77 -0.73
CA GLY A 18 7.49 -21.30 0.53
C GLY A 18 7.34 -19.79 0.69
N VAL A 19 8.07 -19.25 1.66
CA VAL A 19 8.13 -17.81 1.87
C VAL A 19 8.98 -17.18 0.75
N PRO A 20 8.47 -16.19 0.00
CA PRO A 20 9.15 -15.53 -1.13
C PRO A 20 10.25 -14.55 -0.67
N VAL A 21 11.09 -14.95 0.30
CA VAL A 21 12.17 -14.11 0.86
C VAL A 21 13.48 -14.85 0.72
N TRP A 22 14.46 -14.18 0.14
CA TRP A 22 15.75 -14.74 -0.23
C TRP A 22 16.90 -13.97 0.43
N THR A 23 17.94 -14.72 0.78
CA THR A 23 19.26 -14.20 1.10
C THR A 23 20.23 -14.56 -0.02
N ASP A 24 21.47 -14.07 0.04
CA ASP A 24 22.54 -14.56 -0.84
C ASP A 24 22.84 -16.06 -0.66
N MET A 25 22.37 -16.66 0.44
CA MET A 25 22.60 -18.07 0.79
C MET A 25 21.43 -18.99 0.42
N GLY A 26 20.28 -18.44 -0.01
CA GLY A 26 19.08 -19.21 -0.34
C GLY A 26 17.78 -18.62 0.23
N THR A 27 16.67 -19.36 0.07
CA THR A 27 15.36 -18.99 0.62
C THR A 27 15.35 -19.03 2.13
N LEU A 28 14.63 -18.09 2.75
CA LEU A 28 14.30 -18.13 4.16
C LEU A 28 13.01 -18.93 4.38
N GLY A 29 13.03 -19.83 5.35
CA GLY A 29 11.84 -20.56 5.78
C GLY A 29 10.94 -19.74 6.70
N ALA A 30 9.69 -20.18 6.85
CA ALA A 30 8.73 -19.62 7.80
C ALA A 30 9.28 -19.62 9.24
N ASP A 31 9.92 -20.71 9.67
CA ASP A 31 10.50 -20.84 11.01
C ASP A 31 11.65 -19.85 11.26
N GLU A 32 12.40 -19.50 10.21
CA GLU A 32 13.51 -18.54 10.31
C GLU A 32 12.99 -17.11 10.50
N LEU A 33 11.98 -16.71 9.73
CA LEU A 33 11.33 -15.42 9.88
C LEU A 33 10.61 -15.29 11.23
N ALA A 34 9.91 -16.34 11.66
CA ALA A 34 9.29 -16.37 12.98
C ALA A 34 10.35 -16.26 14.09
N GLY A 35 11.50 -16.91 13.91
CA GLY A 35 12.63 -16.87 14.83
C GLY A 35 13.25 -15.49 15.04
N VAL A 36 13.10 -14.58 14.06
CA VAL A 36 13.55 -13.18 14.16
C VAL A 36 12.42 -12.19 14.45
N GLY A 37 11.25 -12.69 14.82
CA GLY A 37 10.14 -11.87 15.32
C GLY A 37 9.15 -11.40 14.27
N VAL A 38 9.24 -11.88 13.02
CA VAL A 38 8.19 -11.61 12.02
C VAL A 38 6.89 -12.29 12.46
N PRO A 39 5.75 -11.58 12.51
CA PRO A 39 4.48 -12.17 12.91
C PRO A 39 4.04 -13.30 11.99
N VAL A 40 3.53 -14.40 12.56
CA VAL A 40 3.03 -15.56 11.81
C VAL A 40 1.98 -15.16 10.76
N ALA A 41 1.08 -14.23 11.10
CA ALA A 41 0.06 -13.74 10.17
C ALA A 41 0.65 -13.03 8.93
N LEU A 42 1.81 -12.37 9.06
CA LEU A 42 2.50 -11.82 7.90
C LEU A 42 3.13 -12.94 7.08
N ILE A 43 3.79 -13.91 7.73
CA ILE A 43 4.40 -15.07 7.07
C ILE A 43 3.37 -15.85 6.24
N GLU A 44 2.20 -16.13 6.81
CA GLU A 44 1.09 -16.80 6.11
C GLU A 44 0.65 -16.04 4.87
N ARG A 45 0.55 -14.70 4.95
CA ARG A 45 0.21 -13.86 3.79
C ARG A 45 1.30 -13.83 2.73
N LEU A 46 2.58 -13.87 3.12
CA LEU A 46 3.70 -13.97 2.17
C LEU A 46 3.61 -15.29 1.38
N VAL A 47 3.31 -16.40 2.07
CA VAL A 47 3.12 -17.73 1.45
C VAL A 47 1.90 -17.75 0.54
N GLU A 48 0.74 -17.26 1.02
CA GLU A 48 -0.49 -17.20 0.23
C GLU A 48 -0.31 -16.39 -1.06
N TRP A 49 0.37 -15.24 -0.96
CA TRP A 49 0.72 -14.43 -2.12
C TRP A 49 1.61 -15.21 -3.09
N ASN A 50 2.66 -15.88 -2.60
CA ASN A 50 3.56 -16.65 -3.45
C ASN A 50 2.85 -17.82 -4.14
N ASP A 51 2.01 -18.56 -3.42
CA ASP A 51 1.22 -19.67 -3.98
C ASP A 51 0.25 -19.21 -5.07
N ARG A 52 -0.28 -17.98 -4.96
CA ARG A 52 -1.15 -17.39 -5.97
C ARG A 52 -0.37 -16.91 -7.20
N VAL A 53 0.80 -16.30 -6.99
CA VAL A 53 1.59 -15.64 -8.05
C VAL A 53 2.49 -16.62 -8.81
N TRP A 54 3.10 -17.59 -8.11
CA TRP A 54 4.06 -18.54 -8.67
C TRP A 54 3.53 -19.33 -9.89
N PRO A 55 2.30 -19.89 -9.87
CA PRO A 55 1.76 -20.63 -11.02
C PRO A 55 1.61 -19.77 -12.29
N VAL A 56 1.51 -18.45 -12.17
CA VAL A 56 1.43 -17.52 -13.30
C VAL A 56 2.81 -17.30 -13.92
N TRP A 57 3.84 -17.15 -13.10
CA TRP A 57 5.22 -16.99 -13.57
C TRP A 57 5.81 -18.26 -14.21
N ASN A 58 5.41 -19.44 -13.73
CA ASN A 58 5.87 -20.73 -14.26
C ASN A 58 5.04 -21.24 -15.46
N ALA A 59 3.95 -20.57 -15.81
CA ALA A 59 3.11 -21.03 -16.91
C ALA A 59 3.81 -20.73 -18.25
N ARG A 60 3.99 -21.77 -19.09
CA ARG A 60 4.33 -21.63 -20.52
C ARG A 60 3.31 -20.80 -21.31
N VAL A 61 2.18 -20.47 -20.69
CA VAL A 61 1.13 -19.60 -21.22
C VAL A 61 1.04 -18.40 -20.28
N PRO A 62 1.30 -17.17 -20.75
CA PRO A 62 1.14 -15.98 -19.93
C PRO A 62 -0.29 -15.95 -19.42
N ARG A 63 -0.47 -16.10 -18.11
CA ARG A 63 -1.74 -15.75 -17.48
C ARG A 63 -1.73 -14.23 -17.26
N PRO A 64 -2.87 -13.55 -17.40
CA PRO A 64 -2.94 -12.14 -17.04
C PRO A 64 -2.52 -11.99 -15.58
N VAL A 65 -1.56 -11.10 -15.31
CA VAL A 65 -1.31 -10.59 -13.96
C VAL A 65 -2.63 -9.99 -13.47
N GLU A 66 -3.16 -10.45 -12.33
CA GLU A 66 -4.41 -9.89 -11.85
C GLU A 66 -4.19 -8.44 -11.40
N PRO A 67 -5.14 -7.53 -11.67
CA PRO A 67 -5.04 -6.16 -11.20
C PRO A 67 -4.83 -6.11 -9.68
N GLY A 68 -3.78 -5.40 -9.23
CA GLY A 68 -3.48 -5.20 -7.81
C GLY A 68 -2.38 -6.09 -7.23
N TRP A 69 -1.84 -7.04 -8.00
CA TRP A 69 -0.72 -7.89 -7.55
C TRP A 69 0.51 -7.10 -7.12
N ASP A 70 0.98 -6.17 -7.96
CA ASP A 70 2.14 -5.32 -7.66
C ASP A 70 1.94 -4.48 -6.39
N ARG A 71 0.70 -4.08 -6.12
CA ARG A 71 0.35 -3.35 -4.89
C ARG A 71 0.46 -4.26 -3.68
N GLU A 72 -0.07 -5.47 -3.78
CA GLU A 72 -0.02 -6.42 -2.68
C GLU A 72 1.42 -6.87 -2.41
N GLU A 73 2.22 -7.09 -3.45
CA GLU A 73 3.66 -7.34 -3.36
C GLU A 73 4.36 -6.22 -2.59
N ARG A 74 4.27 -4.97 -3.05
CA ARG A 74 4.87 -3.81 -2.37
C ARG A 74 4.39 -3.66 -0.93
N ARG A 75 3.10 -3.91 -0.68
CA ARG A 75 2.53 -3.90 0.67
C ARG A 75 3.21 -4.95 1.55
N LEU A 76 3.34 -6.18 1.07
CA LEU A 76 3.99 -7.27 1.82
C LEU A 76 5.46 -6.97 2.07
N VAL A 77 6.16 -6.42 1.09
CA VAL A 77 7.57 -6.00 1.20
C VAL A 77 7.72 -4.90 2.26
N ALA A 78 6.88 -3.87 2.23
CA ALA A 78 6.91 -2.78 3.21
C ALA A 78 6.50 -3.24 4.62
N GLU A 79 5.50 -4.12 4.74
CA GLU A 79 5.15 -4.76 6.02
C GLU A 79 6.34 -5.55 6.58
N LEU A 80 7.03 -6.32 5.73
CA LEU A 80 8.23 -7.08 6.13
C LEU A 80 9.38 -6.16 6.53
N GLN A 81 9.64 -5.09 5.78
CA GLN A 81 10.64 -4.07 6.12
C GLN A 81 10.39 -3.45 7.49
N ASN A 82 9.12 -3.19 7.83
CA ASN A 82 8.74 -2.64 9.14
C ASN A 82 8.97 -3.63 10.29
N GLN A 83 8.88 -4.94 10.03
CA GLN A 83 9.20 -5.96 11.03
C GLN A 83 10.71 -6.18 11.18
N LEU A 84 11.48 -5.84 10.14
CA LEU A 84 12.93 -6.04 10.08
C LEU A 84 13.66 -4.70 9.85
N PRO A 85 13.61 -3.75 10.80
CA PRO A 85 14.14 -2.39 10.61
C PRO A 85 15.66 -2.35 10.35
N ASP A 86 16.39 -3.38 10.79
CA ASP A 86 17.84 -3.49 10.61
C ASP A 86 18.24 -4.29 9.34
N VAL A 87 17.25 -4.74 8.56
CA VAL A 87 17.45 -5.51 7.34
C VAL A 87 16.86 -4.73 6.17
N ASP A 88 17.66 -4.50 5.13
CA ASP A 88 17.20 -3.90 3.89
C ASP A 88 16.40 -4.93 3.07
N VAL A 89 15.08 -4.75 3.00
CA VAL A 89 14.20 -5.59 2.19
C VAL A 89 14.08 -4.94 0.82
N VAL A 90 14.56 -5.62 -0.22
CA VAL A 90 14.51 -5.13 -1.60
C VAL A 90 13.60 -6.00 -2.44
N MET A 91 12.83 -5.39 -3.35
CA MET A 91 12.10 -6.17 -4.35
C MET A 91 13.08 -6.60 -5.45
N ALA A 92 13.06 -7.88 -5.79
CA ALA A 92 13.81 -8.39 -6.93
C ALA A 92 12.87 -8.53 -8.14
N GLU A 93 12.50 -7.38 -8.71
CA GLU A 93 12.00 -7.33 -10.08
C GLU A 93 13.21 -7.29 -11.02
N SER A 94 13.18 -8.08 -12.10
CA SER A 94 14.19 -8.19 -13.17
C SER A 94 15.23 -7.06 -13.21
N ASP A 95 16.48 -7.38 -12.89
CA ASP A 95 17.72 -6.58 -13.00
C ASP A 95 17.78 -5.19 -12.31
N GLU A 96 16.71 -4.68 -11.69
CA GLU A 96 16.70 -3.42 -10.94
C GLU A 96 16.22 -3.61 -9.49
N GLU A 97 17.16 -3.63 -8.53
CA GLU A 97 16.82 -3.64 -7.10
C GLU A 97 16.15 -2.32 -6.70
N ARG A 98 14.94 -2.38 -6.13
CA ARG A 98 14.22 -1.21 -5.61
C ARG A 98 13.95 -1.34 -4.10
N PRO A 99 14.15 -0.26 -3.31
CA PRO A 99 13.87 -0.29 -1.88
C PRO A 99 12.38 -0.47 -1.60
N ALA A 100 12.05 -1.18 -0.52
CA ALA A 100 10.68 -1.43 -0.05
C ALA A 100 9.85 -0.16 0.21
N VAL A 101 10.51 0.91 0.65
CA VAL A 101 9.89 2.17 1.03
C VAL A 101 10.54 3.28 0.20
N GLU A 102 9.75 3.91 -0.67
CA GLU A 102 10.19 5.11 -1.38
C GLU A 102 10.28 6.27 -0.38
N ALA A 103 11.47 6.85 -0.20
CA ALA A 103 11.76 7.89 0.79
C ALA A 103 10.89 9.16 0.67
N ASP A 104 10.24 9.35 -0.49
CA ASP A 104 9.38 10.50 -0.80
C ASP A 104 7.89 10.24 -0.59
N ARG A 105 7.51 9.07 -0.03
CA ARG A 105 6.11 8.73 0.23
C ARG A 105 5.54 9.60 1.38
N PRO A 106 4.39 10.27 1.19
CA PRO A 106 3.81 11.12 2.22
C PRO A 106 3.31 10.28 3.40
N ALA A 107 3.62 10.71 4.62
CA ALA A 107 3.13 10.07 5.84
C ALA A 107 1.62 10.26 6.08
N ALA A 108 1.04 11.32 5.50
CA ALA A 108 -0.37 11.64 5.62
C ALA A 108 -0.93 12.24 4.33
N LEU A 109 -2.21 11.99 4.07
CA LEU A 109 -2.97 12.52 2.95
C LEU A 109 -4.35 12.98 3.40
N THR A 110 -4.92 13.91 2.65
CA THR A 110 -6.25 14.43 2.93
C THR A 110 -7.09 14.44 1.67
N VAL A 111 -8.27 13.84 1.78
CA VAL A 111 -9.32 13.92 0.78
C VAL A 111 -10.10 15.20 1.04
N MET A 112 -9.93 16.19 0.16
CA MET A 112 -10.56 17.50 0.24
C MET A 112 -10.98 17.95 -1.15
N ALA A 113 -12.27 18.25 -1.30
CA ALA A 113 -12.77 18.68 -2.60
C ALA A 113 -12.22 20.06 -2.94
N ALA A 114 -11.80 20.22 -4.19
CA ALA A 114 -11.34 21.48 -4.70
C ALA A 114 -11.56 21.55 -6.21
N PRO A 115 -12.27 22.58 -6.71
CA PRO A 115 -12.54 22.72 -8.13
C PRO A 115 -11.29 23.01 -8.97
N SER A 116 -10.17 23.36 -8.33
CA SER A 116 -8.89 23.68 -8.98
C SER A 116 -8.00 22.47 -9.25
N VAL A 117 -8.38 21.28 -8.79
CA VAL A 117 -7.61 20.04 -8.98
C VAL A 117 -8.53 18.95 -9.55
N ASP A 118 -7.96 18.01 -10.30
CA ASP A 118 -8.73 16.89 -10.84
C ASP A 118 -8.92 15.81 -9.77
N VAL A 119 -7.82 15.39 -9.14
CA VAL A 119 -7.81 14.43 -8.03
C VAL A 119 -7.73 15.19 -6.69
N PRO A 120 -8.72 15.03 -5.79
CA PRO A 120 -8.86 15.81 -4.55
C PRO A 120 -7.95 15.31 -3.41
N LEU A 121 -6.67 15.05 -3.68
CA LEU A 121 -5.69 14.56 -2.70
C LEU A 121 -4.67 15.63 -2.33
N TRP A 122 -4.39 15.73 -1.04
CA TRP A 122 -3.57 16.80 -0.47
C TRP A 122 -2.56 16.26 0.54
N SER A 123 -1.35 16.83 0.54
CA SER A 123 -0.22 16.36 1.36
C SER A 123 -0.30 16.66 2.85
N PHE A 124 -1.32 17.40 3.30
CA PHE A 124 -1.44 17.81 4.69
C PHE A 124 -2.90 18.03 5.08
N PRO A 125 -3.32 17.61 6.29
CA PRO A 125 -4.70 17.74 6.74
C PRO A 125 -5.16 19.16 7.02
N PHE A 126 -4.27 20.06 7.43
CA PHE A 126 -4.62 21.44 7.76
C PHE A 126 -3.49 22.42 7.38
N GLY A 127 -3.81 23.50 6.67
CA GLY A 127 -2.84 24.57 6.34
C GLY A 127 -2.44 24.61 4.86
N ARG A 128 -1.20 25.00 4.56
CA ARG A 128 -0.69 25.02 3.18
C ARG A 128 -0.44 23.60 2.72
N SER A 129 -1.37 23.05 1.95
CA SER A 129 -1.27 21.73 1.35
C SER A 129 -0.92 21.83 -0.14
N LEU A 130 -0.23 20.82 -0.64
CA LEU A 130 0.02 20.64 -2.08
C LEU A 130 -0.87 19.51 -2.58
N ALA A 131 -1.37 19.67 -3.81
CA ALA A 131 -2.06 18.59 -4.49
C ALA A 131 -1.09 17.43 -4.70
N VAL A 132 -1.54 16.21 -4.43
CA VAL A 132 -0.73 14.99 -4.53
C VAL A 132 -1.17 14.20 -5.75
N ASP A 133 -0.19 13.78 -6.55
CA ASP A 133 -0.40 12.82 -7.63
C ASP A 133 -0.60 11.42 -7.01
N PRO A 134 -1.74 10.73 -7.27
CA PRO A 134 -1.95 9.37 -6.79
C PRO A 134 -1.10 8.32 -7.51
N ALA A 135 -0.56 8.59 -8.71
CA ALA A 135 0.12 7.59 -9.51
C ALA A 135 1.40 7.03 -8.82
N PRO A 136 2.29 7.88 -8.25
CA PRO A 136 3.44 7.39 -7.46
C PRO A 136 3.04 6.66 -6.17
N LEU A 137 1.78 6.78 -5.74
CA LEU A 137 1.27 6.11 -4.53
C LEU A 137 0.64 4.75 -4.82
N PHE A 138 0.54 4.37 -6.09
CA PHE A 138 -0.04 3.10 -6.55
C PHE A 138 -1.52 2.93 -6.16
N VAL A 139 -2.25 4.05 -6.00
CA VAL A 139 -3.71 4.06 -5.83
C VAL A 139 -4.37 3.54 -7.10
N SER A 140 -5.49 2.82 -6.98
CA SER A 140 -6.09 2.13 -8.13
C SER A 140 -6.67 3.15 -9.09
N GLU A 141 -6.56 2.89 -10.40
CA GLU A 141 -7.18 3.75 -11.41
C GLU A 141 -8.68 3.90 -11.16
N GLU A 142 -9.34 2.83 -10.69
CA GLU A 142 -10.74 2.86 -10.31
C GLU A 142 -11.00 3.86 -9.17
N LEU A 143 -10.26 3.77 -8.06
CA LEU A 143 -10.43 4.69 -6.93
C LEU A 143 -10.08 6.14 -7.33
N VAL A 144 -9.04 6.34 -8.13
CA VAL A 144 -8.69 7.65 -8.68
C VAL A 144 -9.83 8.22 -9.51
N GLU A 145 -10.47 7.43 -10.37
CA GLU A 145 -11.60 7.88 -11.17
C GLU A 145 -12.84 8.15 -10.32
N GLN A 146 -13.10 7.34 -9.29
CA GLN A 146 -14.17 7.59 -8.33
C GLN A 146 -13.95 8.92 -7.57
N LEU A 147 -12.73 9.18 -7.11
CA LEU A 147 -12.33 10.44 -6.47
C LEU A 147 -12.53 11.65 -7.41
N ARG A 148 -12.08 11.55 -8.68
CA ARG A 148 -12.34 12.58 -9.70
C ARG A 148 -13.83 12.83 -9.91
N ARG A 149 -14.62 11.76 -10.02
CA ARG A 149 -16.07 11.84 -10.26
C ARG A 149 -16.81 12.39 -9.05
N TRP A 150 -16.33 12.16 -7.83
CA TRP A 150 -16.83 12.79 -6.62
C TRP A 150 -16.49 14.29 -6.57
N ASN A 151 -15.23 14.67 -6.85
CA ASN A 151 -14.78 16.06 -6.87
C ASN A 151 -15.50 16.91 -7.92
N ARG A 152 -15.71 16.37 -9.14
CA ARG A 152 -16.48 17.05 -10.21
C ARG A 152 -17.94 17.34 -9.83
N ARG A 153 -18.51 16.59 -8.89
CA ARG A 153 -19.88 16.77 -8.39
C ARG A 153 -19.94 17.66 -7.14
N ALA A 154 -18.82 18.26 -6.72
CA ALA A 154 -18.77 19.07 -5.50
C ALA A 154 -19.86 20.15 -5.50
N PRO A 155 -20.69 20.21 -4.45
CA PRO A 155 -21.74 21.23 -4.34
C PRO A 155 -21.11 22.62 -4.21
N ARG A 156 -21.89 23.66 -4.51
CA ARG A 156 -21.42 25.04 -4.30
C ARG A 156 -21.17 25.30 -2.80
N PRO A 157 -20.19 26.17 -2.45
CA PRO A 157 -19.66 26.29 -1.09
C PRO A 157 -20.64 26.69 0.02
N SER A 158 -21.85 27.12 -0.33
CA SER A 158 -22.83 27.68 0.61
C SER A 158 -23.52 26.64 1.50
N VAL A 159 -23.64 25.38 1.06
CA VAL A 159 -24.18 24.26 1.85
C VAL A 159 -23.58 22.95 1.32
N LEU A 160 -22.83 22.23 2.15
CA LEU A 160 -22.37 20.88 1.82
C LEU A 160 -23.55 19.91 1.86
N ASP A 161 -23.72 19.13 0.79
CA ASP A 161 -24.73 18.06 0.72
C ASP A 161 -24.29 16.88 1.61
N PRO A 162 -25.05 16.50 2.65
CA PRO A 162 -24.68 15.40 3.54
C PRO A 162 -24.44 14.06 2.82
N ARG A 163 -25.15 13.80 1.71
CA ARG A 163 -24.94 12.57 0.93
C ARG A 163 -23.62 12.61 0.19
N TRP A 164 -23.28 13.76 -0.39
CA TRP A 164 -21.99 13.96 -1.03
C TRP A 164 -20.84 13.87 -0.02
N CYS A 165 -21.03 14.37 1.21
CA CYS A 165 -20.06 14.19 2.29
C CYS A 165 -19.88 12.71 2.67
N ALA A 166 -20.98 11.96 2.79
CA ALA A 166 -20.93 10.53 3.08
C ALA A 166 -20.19 9.75 1.97
N ASP A 167 -20.46 10.06 0.69
CA ASP A 167 -19.74 9.49 -0.45
C ASP A 167 -18.22 9.76 -0.34
N GLY A 168 -17.83 10.99 0.00
CA GLY A 168 -16.43 11.37 0.16
C GLY A 168 -15.74 10.61 1.28
N LEU A 169 -16.42 10.43 2.41
CA LEU A 169 -15.90 9.64 3.53
C LEU A 169 -15.71 8.16 3.16
N VAL A 170 -16.62 7.59 2.35
CA VAL A 170 -16.47 6.22 1.83
C VAL A 170 -15.21 6.12 0.95
N LEU A 171 -14.97 7.10 0.08
CA LEU A 171 -13.76 7.13 -0.76
C LEU A 171 -12.49 7.32 0.06
N ALA A 172 -12.53 8.14 1.12
CA ALA A 172 -11.40 8.30 2.03
C ALA A 172 -11.08 7.00 2.79
N ARG A 173 -12.10 6.21 3.15
CA ARG A 173 -11.92 4.86 3.73
C ARG A 173 -11.28 3.89 2.73
N ALA A 174 -11.79 3.85 1.49
CA ALA A 174 -11.20 3.03 0.44
C ALA A 174 -9.72 3.41 0.19
N LEU A 175 -9.41 4.70 0.19
CA LEU A 175 -8.03 5.18 0.07
C LEU A 175 -7.16 4.75 1.25
N GLN A 176 -7.69 4.80 2.48
CA GLN A 176 -6.99 4.34 3.68
C GLN A 176 -6.68 2.84 3.65
N ASP A 177 -7.55 2.05 3.01
CA ASP A 177 -7.34 0.60 2.83
C ASP A 177 -6.27 0.32 1.79
N GLU A 178 -6.20 1.10 0.70
CA GLU A 178 -5.13 0.99 -0.31
C GLU A 178 -3.78 1.53 0.19
N LEU A 179 -3.79 2.64 0.93
CA LEU A 179 -2.62 3.30 1.49
C LEU A 179 -2.51 3.01 2.98
N TRP A 180 -2.28 1.73 3.30
CA TRP A 180 -2.35 1.25 4.68
C TRP A 180 -1.30 1.87 5.62
N ASP A 181 -0.19 2.35 5.07
CA ASP A 181 0.94 2.96 5.75
C ASP A 181 0.85 4.48 5.83
N VAL A 182 -0.13 5.08 5.15
CA VAL A 182 -0.36 6.53 5.10
C VAL A 182 -1.60 6.87 5.91
N GLU A 183 -1.52 7.87 6.78
CA GLU A 183 -2.71 8.37 7.47
C GLU A 183 -3.60 9.15 6.50
N VAL A 184 -4.85 8.70 6.32
CA VAL A 184 -5.82 9.38 5.46
C VAL A 184 -6.80 10.17 6.31
N PHE A 185 -6.97 11.46 6.00
CA PHE A 185 -7.92 12.37 6.61
C PHE A 185 -9.03 12.72 5.61
N TYR A 186 -10.21 13.03 6.13
CA TYR A 186 -11.33 13.55 5.35
C TYR A 186 -11.67 14.95 5.85
N TYR A 187 -11.68 15.94 4.95
CA TYR A 187 -11.80 17.36 5.33
C TYR A 187 -13.26 17.79 5.57
N GLU A 188 -14.20 17.31 4.75
CA GLU A 188 -15.57 17.85 4.69
C GLU A 188 -16.48 17.44 5.85
N ASP A 189 -15.97 16.69 6.83
CA ASP A 189 -16.69 16.34 8.06
C ASP A 189 -16.09 16.97 9.33
N ASP A 190 -15.11 17.87 9.18
CA ASP A 190 -14.42 18.60 10.24
C ASP A 190 -13.74 17.72 11.33
N ASP A 191 -13.72 16.39 11.17
CA ASP A 191 -13.05 15.49 12.10
C ASP A 191 -11.54 15.49 11.84
N ARG A 192 -10.77 15.80 12.88
CA ARG A 192 -9.31 15.91 12.81
C ARG A 192 -8.58 14.59 12.95
N ASN A 193 -9.29 13.49 13.21
CA ASN A 193 -8.66 12.18 13.35
C ASN A 193 -8.48 11.51 11.98
N PRO A 194 -7.42 10.70 11.78
CA PRO A 194 -7.32 9.84 10.60
C PRO A 194 -8.55 8.92 10.50
N VAL A 195 -8.99 8.65 9.27
CA VAL A 195 -10.18 7.85 8.97
C VAL A 195 -10.12 6.46 9.61
N ARG A 196 -8.94 5.84 9.66
CA ARG A 196 -8.73 4.55 10.35
C ARG A 196 -9.06 4.60 11.85
N GLY A 197 -8.82 5.73 12.51
CA GLY A 197 -9.05 5.93 13.94
C GLY A 197 -10.50 6.26 14.31
N ARG A 198 -11.35 6.55 13.32
CA ARG A 198 -12.75 6.90 13.54
C ARG A 198 -13.55 5.61 13.76
N ARG A 199 -14.08 5.43 14.98
CA ARG A 199 -14.96 4.28 15.30
C ARG A 199 -16.19 4.29 14.39
N ARG A 200 -16.57 3.10 13.89
CA ARG A 200 -17.85 2.88 13.17
C ARG A 200 -19.03 3.02 14.10
#